data_AF-A0A835CSM9-F1
#
_entry.id   AF-A0A835CSM9-F1
#
_cell.length_a   1.000
_cell.length_b   1.000
_cell.length_c   1.000
_cell.angle_alpha   90.00
_cell.angle_beta   90.00
_cell.angle_gamma   90.00
#
_symmetry.space_group_name_H-M   'P 1'
#
loop_
_entity.id
_entity.type
_entity.pdbx_description
1 polymer ?
#
loop_
_entity_poly.entity_id
_entity_poly.type
_entity_poly.pdbx_seq_one_letter_code
_entity_poly.pdbx_strand_id
1 'polypeptide(L)'
;MPDQLNRSNNRKVDCRNDESSKGLIDKAVPEIKPKDRISSRIRVIITQLGTIILFLISTLFVKINTDEWQYLFLGITLITAAGINAVSSILAGTMFAIVGHFPPKYITSFSQGLSSSGIFSAILQILSLWLSTGPIATGFMYFLIGFFIFLSSFFSYIFLEKQKFFKYYIKNKPVIKKSVYSGDDTTSSAENNPVSYVKIFLKIWPYGLSMFITFSATYSVFPAINTLVKSEAPSKTEWYSA
;
A
#
# COMPACT_ATOMS: atom_id res chain seq x y z
N MET A 1 52.77 28.20 43.16
CA MET A 1 51.69 27.79 42.23
C MET A 1 51.19 29.00 41.44
N PRO A 2 51.70 29.25 40.23
CA PRO A 2 51.01 30.13 39.29
C PRO A 2 51.04 29.55 37.87
N ASP A 3 50.16 28.59 37.54
CA ASP A 3 50.09 28.05 36.15
C ASP A 3 48.66 27.76 35.65
N GLN A 4 47.64 28.07 36.45
CA GLN A 4 46.24 27.74 36.13
C GLN A 4 45.47 28.88 35.44
N LEU A 5 45.97 30.13 35.50
CA LEU A 5 45.24 31.29 34.95
C LEU A 5 45.45 31.50 33.44
N ASN A 6 46.54 30.99 32.86
CA ASN A 6 46.85 31.19 31.43
C ASN A 6 46.09 30.22 30.51
N ARG A 7 45.70 29.03 31.02
CA ARG A 7 44.92 28.04 30.25
C ARG A 7 43.44 28.39 30.07
N SER A 8 42.87 29.27 30.91
CA SER A 8 41.45 29.64 30.79
C SER A 8 41.19 30.66 29.69
N ASN A 9 42.16 31.55 29.42
CA ASN A 9 42.01 32.55 28.36
C ASN A 9 42.10 31.92 26.96
N ASN A 10 43.05 31.01 26.72
CA ASN A 10 43.18 30.36 25.41
C ASN A 10 41.96 29.49 25.05
N ARG A 11 41.31 28.83 26.03
CA ARG A 11 40.07 28.07 25.77
C ARG A 11 38.86 28.96 25.43
N LYS A 12 38.78 30.17 25.99
CA LYS A 12 37.66 31.09 25.69
C LYS A 12 37.75 31.71 24.29
N VAL A 13 38.95 31.91 23.75
CA VAL A 13 39.13 32.42 22.38
C VAL A 13 38.73 31.34 21.36
N ASP A 14 39.04 30.08 21.65
CA ASP A 14 38.72 28.93 20.78
C ASP A 14 37.20 28.69 20.67
N CYS A 15 36.47 28.69 21.79
CA CYS A 15 35.02 28.51 21.78
C CYS A 15 34.26 29.64 21.05
N ARG A 16 34.79 30.87 21.07
CA ARG A 16 34.13 32.04 20.46
C ARG A 16 34.20 32.02 18.92
N ASN A 17 35.30 31.50 18.38
CA ASN A 17 35.47 31.31 16.94
C ASN A 17 34.63 30.12 16.42
N ASP A 18 34.46 29.09 17.25
CA ASP A 18 33.65 27.91 16.93
C ASP A 18 32.14 28.24 16.96
N GLU A 19 31.69 29.11 17.87
CA GLU A 19 30.30 29.56 17.96
C GLU A 19 29.92 30.56 16.85
N SER A 20 30.86 31.44 16.46
CA SER A 20 30.70 32.31 15.29
C SER A 20 30.68 31.53 13.96
N SER A 21 31.52 30.49 13.85
CA SER A 21 31.53 29.60 12.68
C SER A 21 30.28 28.73 12.60
N LYS A 22 29.75 28.22 13.72
CA LYS A 22 28.46 27.51 13.77
C LYS A 22 27.30 28.41 13.34
N GLY A 23 27.28 29.67 13.79
CA GLY A 23 26.27 30.65 13.37
C GLY A 23 26.34 31.05 11.88
N LEU A 24 27.49 30.88 11.23
CA LEU A 24 27.67 31.08 9.79
C LEU A 24 27.32 29.84 8.97
N ILE A 25 27.61 28.63 9.49
CA ILE A 25 27.26 27.35 8.86
C ILE A 25 25.74 27.11 8.93
N ASP A 26 25.09 27.43 10.05
CA ASP A 26 23.63 27.33 10.20
C ASP A 26 22.88 28.30 9.28
N LYS A 27 23.51 29.40 8.85
CA LYS A 27 22.94 30.35 7.89
C LYS A 27 23.15 29.95 6.42
N ALA A 28 24.01 28.97 6.15
CA ALA A 28 24.38 28.55 4.78
C ALA A 28 23.72 27.24 4.34
N VAL A 29 23.05 26.51 5.25
CA VAL A 29 22.23 25.35 4.86
C VAL A 29 20.83 25.83 4.53
N PRO A 30 20.41 25.86 3.25
CA PRO A 30 19.00 26.09 2.96
C PRO A 30 18.20 25.01 3.69
N GLU A 31 17.31 25.42 4.61
CA GLU A 31 16.26 24.54 5.10
C GLU A 31 15.46 24.08 3.87
N ILE A 32 15.81 22.90 3.36
CA ILE A 32 15.02 22.24 2.33
C ILE A 32 13.72 21.82 3.03
N LYS A 33 12.74 22.74 3.05
CA LYS A 33 11.38 22.41 3.48
C LYS A 33 10.97 21.18 2.66
N PRO A 34 10.73 20.03 3.30
CA PRO A 34 10.34 18.84 2.57
C PRO A 34 9.07 19.19 1.83
N LYS A 35 9.14 19.18 0.49
CA LYS A 35 7.99 19.36 -0.41
C LYS A 35 6.83 18.56 0.15
N ASP A 36 5.77 19.27 0.55
CA ASP A 36 4.63 18.68 1.25
C ASP A 36 4.11 17.51 0.43
N ARG A 37 4.44 16.29 0.87
CA ARG A 37 3.96 15.07 0.24
C ARG A 37 2.45 15.08 0.42
N ILE A 38 1.72 14.88 -0.68
CA ILE A 38 0.25 14.78 -0.70
C ILE A 38 -0.21 14.01 0.54
N SER A 39 -1.10 14.60 1.32
CA SER A 39 -1.60 13.98 2.55
C SER A 39 -2.12 12.57 2.26
N SER A 40 -1.73 11.58 3.06
CA SER A 40 -2.15 10.17 2.89
C SER A 40 -3.66 10.02 2.74
N ARG A 41 -4.42 10.89 3.42
CA ARG A 41 -5.87 11.03 3.29
C ARG A 41 -6.33 11.34 1.87
N ILE A 42 -5.76 12.38 1.27
CA ILE A 42 -6.09 12.82 -0.08
C ILE A 42 -5.76 11.70 -1.07
N ARG A 43 -4.61 11.03 -0.86
CA ARG A 43 -4.18 9.91 -1.70
C ARG A 43 -5.19 8.77 -1.66
N VAL A 44 -5.64 8.34 -0.48
CA VAL A 44 -6.68 7.28 -0.35
C VAL A 44 -7.97 7.67 -1.06
N ILE A 45 -8.50 8.87 -0.80
CA ILE A 45 -9.77 9.33 -1.39
C ILE A 45 -9.67 9.36 -2.92
N ILE A 46 -8.61 9.95 -3.48
CA ILE A 46 -8.41 10.02 -4.93
C ILE A 46 -8.27 8.63 -5.53
N THR A 47 -7.48 7.74 -4.93
CA THR A 47 -7.33 6.37 -5.45
C THR A 47 -8.64 5.59 -5.37
N GLN A 48 -9.41 5.74 -4.29
CA GLN A 48 -10.68 5.04 -4.15
C GLN A 48 -11.72 5.53 -5.18
N LEU A 49 -11.80 6.84 -5.39
CA LEU A 49 -12.65 7.42 -6.44
C LEU A 49 -12.19 6.99 -7.84
N GLY A 50 -10.88 6.96 -8.09
CA GLY A 50 -10.30 6.48 -9.35
C GLY A 50 -10.68 5.03 -9.64
N THR A 51 -10.60 4.15 -8.64
CA THR A 51 -11.03 2.75 -8.76
C THR A 51 -12.53 2.66 -9.09
N ILE A 52 -13.39 3.43 -8.40
CA ILE A 52 -14.84 3.44 -8.67
C ILE A 52 -15.13 3.89 -10.12
N ILE A 53 -14.47 4.94 -10.60
CA ILE A 53 -14.66 5.45 -11.97
C ILE A 53 -14.23 4.41 -13.00
N LEU A 54 -13.04 3.82 -12.85
CA LEU A 54 -12.54 2.80 -13.77
C LEU A 54 -13.45 1.56 -13.77
N PHE A 55 -13.98 1.18 -12.62
CA PHE A 55 -14.90 0.05 -12.49
C PHE A 55 -16.27 0.32 -13.13
N LEU A 56 -16.78 1.55 -13.04
CA LEU A 56 -17.98 1.98 -13.75
C LEU A 56 -17.79 1.92 -15.27
N ILE A 57 -16.63 2.38 -15.77
CA ILE A 57 -16.29 2.22 -17.19
C ILE A 57 -16.35 0.75 -17.58
N SER A 58 -15.68 -0.15 -16.85
CA SER A 58 -15.74 -1.59 -17.12
C SER A 58 -17.17 -2.14 -17.08
N THR A 59 -18.03 -1.65 -16.18
CA THR A 59 -19.44 -2.05 -16.07
C THR A 59 -20.25 -1.67 -17.31
N LEU A 60 -20.04 -0.47 -17.85
CA LEU A 60 -20.72 0.00 -19.06
C LEU A 60 -20.40 -0.91 -20.26
N PHE A 61 -19.15 -1.33 -20.36
CA PHE A 61 -18.69 -2.21 -21.43
C PHE A 61 -19.32 -3.61 -21.39
N VAL A 62 -19.86 -4.08 -20.26
CA VAL A 62 -20.51 -5.40 -20.15
C VAL A 62 -21.75 -5.52 -21.06
N LYS A 63 -22.49 -4.44 -21.26
CA LYS A 63 -23.75 -4.44 -22.02
C LYS A 63 -23.58 -3.99 -23.47
N ILE A 64 -22.44 -3.44 -23.82
CA ILE A 64 -22.14 -2.99 -25.18
C ILE A 64 -21.78 -4.22 -26.02
N ASN A 65 -22.43 -4.39 -27.17
CA ASN A 65 -22.02 -5.43 -28.12
C ASN A 65 -20.69 -5.00 -28.77
N THR A 66 -19.65 -5.82 -28.59
CA THR A 66 -18.29 -5.59 -29.09
C THR A 66 -17.85 -6.63 -30.11
N ASP A 67 -18.78 -7.44 -30.64
CA ASP A 67 -18.49 -8.57 -31.54
C ASP A 67 -17.78 -8.12 -32.82
N GLU A 68 -18.10 -6.93 -33.34
CA GLU A 68 -17.49 -6.38 -34.55
C GLU A 68 -16.04 -5.88 -34.36
N TRP A 69 -15.61 -5.58 -33.12
CA TRP A 69 -14.34 -4.91 -32.83
C TRP A 69 -13.61 -5.53 -31.62
N GLN A 70 -13.61 -6.85 -31.55
CA GLN A 70 -13.12 -7.65 -30.42
C GLN A 70 -11.66 -7.37 -30.03
N TYR A 71 -10.74 -7.19 -31.00
CA TYR A 71 -9.33 -6.89 -30.69
C TYR A 71 -9.14 -5.53 -30.02
N LEU A 72 -9.93 -4.53 -30.44
CA LEU A 72 -9.88 -3.19 -29.84
C LEU A 72 -10.52 -3.23 -28.45
N PHE A 73 -11.64 -3.95 -28.29
CA PHE A 73 -12.26 -4.18 -26.99
C PHE A 73 -11.32 -4.90 -26.00
N LEU A 74 -10.57 -5.90 -26.47
CA LEU A 74 -9.54 -6.58 -25.67
C LEU A 74 -8.47 -5.60 -25.20
N GLY A 75 -7.97 -4.74 -26.10
CA GLY A 75 -6.99 -3.70 -25.77
C GLY A 75 -7.50 -2.73 -24.70
N ILE A 76 -8.72 -2.23 -24.85
CA ILE A 76 -9.37 -1.36 -23.84
C ILE A 76 -9.47 -2.08 -22.50
N THR A 77 -9.95 -3.32 -22.50
CA THR A 77 -10.14 -4.12 -21.27
C THR A 77 -8.82 -4.32 -20.54
N LEU A 78 -7.74 -4.65 -21.25
CA LEU A 78 -6.41 -4.81 -20.67
C LEU A 78 -5.86 -3.50 -20.10
N ILE A 79 -6.04 -2.38 -20.79
CA ILE A 79 -5.61 -1.06 -20.31
C ILE A 79 -6.40 -0.66 -19.06
N THR A 80 -7.72 -0.83 -19.06
CA THR A 80 -8.56 -0.53 -17.89
C THR A 80 -8.21 -1.44 -16.71
N ALA A 81 -8.00 -2.74 -16.95
CA ALA A 81 -7.57 -3.68 -15.91
C ALA A 81 -6.20 -3.31 -15.33
N ALA A 82 -5.23 -2.93 -16.18
CA ALA A 82 -3.93 -2.44 -15.73
C ALA A 82 -4.06 -1.16 -14.90
N GLY A 83 -4.92 -0.23 -15.33
CA GLY A 83 -5.24 0.99 -14.59
C GLY A 83 -5.84 0.71 -13.20
N ILE A 84 -6.82 -0.18 -13.11
CA ILE A 84 -7.44 -0.60 -11.83
C ILE A 84 -6.38 -1.19 -10.91
N ASN A 85 -5.51 -2.07 -11.42
CA ASN A 85 -4.43 -2.67 -10.64
C ASN A 85 -3.41 -1.63 -10.16
N ALA A 86 -3.05 -0.66 -10.99
CA ALA A 86 -2.13 0.41 -10.63
C ALA A 86 -2.70 1.30 -9.51
N VAL A 87 -3.94 1.78 -9.67
CA VAL A 87 -4.61 2.61 -8.66
C VAL A 87 -4.81 1.82 -7.35
N SER A 88 -5.18 0.55 -7.45
CA SER A 88 -5.34 -0.34 -6.29
C SER A 88 -4.02 -0.62 -5.56
N SER A 89 -2.90 -0.71 -6.29
CA SER A 89 -1.57 -0.86 -5.70
C SER A 89 -1.14 0.40 -4.94
N ILE A 90 -1.47 1.59 -5.47
CA ILE A 90 -1.24 2.86 -4.78
C ILE A 90 -2.10 2.92 -3.50
N LEU A 91 -3.37 2.52 -3.56
CA LEU A 91 -4.27 2.45 -2.41
C LEU A 91 -3.75 1.48 -1.35
N ALA A 92 -3.41 0.25 -1.73
CA ALA A 92 -2.88 -0.77 -0.84
C ALA A 92 -1.60 -0.31 -0.14
N GLY A 93 -0.64 0.25 -0.90
CA GLY A 93 0.59 0.81 -0.34
C GLY A 93 0.34 1.98 0.62
N THR A 94 -0.65 2.83 0.33
CA THR A 94 -1.04 3.93 1.23
C THR A 94 -1.67 3.41 2.51
N MET A 95 -2.52 2.38 2.42
CA MET A 95 -3.11 1.74 3.59
C MET A 95 -2.05 1.08 4.46
N PHE A 96 -1.10 0.33 3.90
CA PHE A 96 0.02 -0.23 4.67
C PHE A 96 0.87 0.87 5.33
N ALA A 97 1.08 2.01 4.66
CA ALA A 97 1.77 3.15 5.26
C ALA A 97 0.98 3.76 6.44
N ILE A 98 -0.34 3.87 6.33
CA ILE A 98 -1.22 4.34 7.41
C ILE A 98 -1.22 3.34 8.58
N VAL A 99 -1.45 2.05 8.30
CA VAL A 99 -1.52 0.98 9.30
C VAL A 99 -0.18 0.79 10.02
N GLY A 100 0.94 1.11 9.38
CA GLY A 100 2.27 1.12 10.01
C GLY A 100 2.44 2.10 11.18
N HIS A 101 1.52 3.06 11.36
CA HIS A 101 1.50 3.94 12.54
C HIS A 101 0.86 3.27 13.77
N PHE A 102 0.12 2.18 13.58
CA PHE A 102 -0.57 1.44 14.63
C PHE A 102 0.32 0.31 15.17
N PRO A 103 0.04 -0.22 16.37
CA PRO A 103 0.74 -1.38 16.89
C PRO A 103 0.74 -2.57 15.91
N PRO A 104 1.78 -3.41 15.87
CA PRO A 104 1.93 -4.48 14.87
C PRO A 104 0.73 -5.44 14.76
N LYS A 105 -0.03 -5.65 15.84
CA LYS A 105 -1.26 -6.45 15.84
C LYS A 105 -2.29 -5.97 14.80
N TYR A 106 -2.34 -4.67 14.50
CA TYR A 106 -3.30 -4.13 13.52
C TYR A 106 -2.84 -4.34 12.09
N ILE A 107 -1.52 -4.45 11.84
CA ILE A 107 -0.99 -4.79 10.51
C ILE A 107 -1.41 -6.21 10.14
N THR A 108 -1.30 -7.17 11.07
CA THR A 108 -1.70 -8.55 10.80
C THR A 108 -3.20 -8.69 10.59
N SER A 109 -4.03 -8.01 11.39
CA SER A 109 -5.48 -7.96 11.17
C SER A 109 -5.86 -7.33 9.84
N PHE A 110 -5.17 -6.27 9.41
CA PHE A 110 -5.39 -5.68 8.09
C PHE A 110 -5.03 -6.66 6.96
N SER A 111 -3.87 -7.31 7.04
CA SER A 111 -3.42 -8.29 6.05
C SER A 111 -4.35 -9.50 5.93
N GLN A 112 -4.96 -9.95 7.04
CA GLN A 112 -5.96 -11.03 7.01
C GLN A 112 -7.20 -10.67 6.18
N GLY A 113 -7.60 -9.40 6.18
CA GLY A 113 -8.71 -8.90 5.35
C GLY A 113 -8.45 -9.12 3.85
N LEU A 114 -7.20 -8.98 3.40
CA LEU A 114 -6.84 -9.23 1.99
C LEU A 114 -7.07 -10.69 1.58
N SER A 115 -6.69 -11.64 2.43
CA SER A 115 -6.93 -13.07 2.19
C SER A 115 -8.43 -13.39 2.20
N SER A 116 -9.21 -12.75 3.07
CA SER A 116 -10.67 -12.97 3.13
C SER A 116 -11.40 -12.53 1.86
N SER A 117 -10.88 -11.53 1.14
CA SER A 117 -11.39 -11.13 -0.17
C SER A 117 -11.33 -12.27 -1.20
N GLY A 118 -10.26 -13.08 -1.17
CA GLY A 118 -10.12 -14.24 -2.05
C GLY A 118 -11.19 -15.31 -1.78
N ILE A 119 -11.49 -15.57 -0.51
CA ILE A 119 -12.55 -16.50 -0.10
C ILE A 119 -13.91 -15.97 -0.57
N PHE A 120 -14.17 -14.69 -0.38
CA PHE A 120 -15.40 -14.05 -0.83
C PHE A 120 -15.57 -14.15 -2.36
N SER A 121 -14.51 -13.87 -3.14
CA SER A 121 -14.53 -14.03 -4.59
C SER A 121 -14.78 -15.48 -5.03
N ALA A 122 -14.22 -16.46 -4.34
CA ALA A 122 -14.48 -17.88 -4.62
C ALA A 122 -15.95 -18.26 -4.36
N ILE A 123 -16.56 -17.73 -3.29
CA ILE A 123 -17.99 -17.93 -3.01
C ILE A 123 -18.85 -17.31 -4.11
N LEU A 124 -18.53 -16.08 -4.56
CA LEU A 124 -19.24 -15.46 -5.68
C LEU A 124 -19.11 -16.30 -6.96
N GLN A 125 -17.92 -16.86 -7.22
CA GLN A 125 -17.70 -17.78 -8.34
C GLN A 125 -18.63 -18.99 -8.29
N ILE A 126 -18.70 -19.67 -7.14
CA ILE A 126 -19.61 -20.81 -6.95
C ILE A 126 -21.07 -20.40 -7.16
N LEU A 127 -21.50 -19.27 -6.60
CA LEU A 127 -22.87 -18.77 -6.76
C LEU A 127 -23.20 -18.44 -8.22
N SER A 128 -22.26 -17.85 -8.96
CA SER A 128 -22.45 -17.53 -10.37
C SER A 128 -22.63 -18.77 -11.25
N LEU A 129 -21.91 -19.85 -10.94
CA LEU A 129 -22.05 -21.12 -11.62
C LEU A 129 -23.38 -21.79 -11.26
N TRP A 130 -23.81 -21.68 -10.00
CA TRP A 130 -25.07 -22.27 -9.54
C TRP A 130 -26.31 -21.58 -10.12
N LEU A 131 -26.27 -20.26 -10.32
CA LEU A 131 -27.41 -19.50 -10.84
C LEU A 131 -27.64 -19.69 -12.35
N SER A 132 -26.71 -20.32 -13.07
CA SER A 132 -26.71 -20.49 -14.54
C SER A 132 -27.29 -19.30 -15.31
N THR A 133 -26.74 -18.12 -15.05
CA THR A 133 -27.09 -16.93 -15.80
C THR A 133 -26.14 -16.77 -16.99
N GLY A 134 -26.66 -16.33 -18.14
CA GLY A 134 -25.83 -16.10 -19.33
C GLY A 134 -24.66 -15.13 -19.07
N PRO A 135 -23.57 -15.17 -19.87
CA PRO A 135 -22.32 -14.47 -19.56
C PRO A 135 -22.47 -12.96 -19.32
N ILE A 136 -23.36 -12.30 -20.07
CA ILE A 136 -23.64 -10.86 -19.94
C ILE A 136 -24.31 -10.55 -18.59
N ALA A 137 -25.25 -11.39 -18.15
CA ALA A 137 -25.94 -11.21 -16.87
C ALA A 137 -25.01 -11.49 -15.70
N THR A 138 -24.21 -12.56 -15.81
CA THR A 138 -23.20 -12.92 -14.81
C THR A 138 -22.15 -11.82 -14.66
N GLY A 139 -21.55 -11.36 -15.76
CA GLY A 139 -20.60 -10.25 -15.73
C GLY A 139 -21.20 -8.99 -15.09
N PHE A 140 -22.44 -8.64 -15.47
CA PHE A 140 -23.12 -7.48 -14.90
C PHE A 140 -23.32 -7.60 -13.38
N MET A 141 -23.70 -8.78 -12.88
CA MET A 141 -23.84 -9.05 -11.45
C MET A 141 -22.51 -8.85 -10.71
N TYR A 142 -21.40 -9.36 -11.24
CA TYR A 142 -20.06 -9.18 -10.64
C TYR A 142 -19.65 -7.72 -10.53
N PHE A 143 -19.82 -6.97 -11.61
CA PHE A 143 -19.51 -5.54 -11.64
C PHE A 143 -20.46 -4.73 -10.74
N LEU A 144 -21.72 -5.14 -10.60
CA LEU A 144 -22.63 -4.47 -9.68
C LEU A 144 -22.25 -4.72 -8.21
N ILE A 145 -21.95 -5.96 -7.85
CA ILE A 145 -21.50 -6.33 -6.49
C ILE A 145 -20.20 -5.60 -6.15
N GLY A 146 -19.22 -5.58 -7.06
CA GLY A 146 -17.96 -4.88 -6.86
C GLY A 146 -18.14 -3.38 -6.65
N PHE A 147 -19.08 -2.73 -7.36
CA PHE A 147 -19.40 -1.33 -7.17
C PHE A 147 -19.87 -1.04 -5.74
N PHE A 148 -20.80 -1.84 -5.20
CA PHE A 148 -21.27 -1.70 -3.82
C PHE A 148 -20.17 -1.96 -2.80
N ILE A 149 -19.25 -2.90 -3.05
CA ILE A 149 -18.09 -3.14 -2.19
C ILE A 149 -17.16 -1.92 -2.16
N PHE A 150 -16.86 -1.32 -3.32
CA PHE A 150 -16.03 -0.12 -3.36
C PHE A 150 -16.70 1.08 -2.71
N LEU A 151 -18.01 1.22 -2.85
CA LEU A 151 -18.79 2.28 -2.21
C LEU A 151 -18.80 2.10 -0.68
N SER A 152 -19.04 0.88 -0.20
CA SER A 152 -18.96 0.53 1.22
C SER A 152 -17.56 0.80 1.79
N SER A 153 -16.50 0.44 1.05
CA SER A 153 -15.12 0.72 1.42
C SER A 153 -14.84 2.23 1.51
N PHE A 154 -15.37 3.03 0.58
CA PHE A 154 -15.24 4.49 0.60
C PHE A 154 -15.87 5.10 1.86
N PHE A 155 -17.10 4.71 2.20
CA PHE A 155 -17.77 5.18 3.42
C PHE A 155 -17.08 4.67 4.69
N SER A 156 -16.62 3.42 4.69
CA SER A 156 -15.87 2.83 5.81
C SER A 156 -14.58 3.59 6.09
N TYR A 157 -13.87 4.05 5.06
CA TYR A 157 -12.69 4.89 5.23
C TYR A 157 -13.03 6.24 5.86
N ILE A 158 -14.08 6.92 5.38
CA ILE A 158 -14.53 8.20 5.96
C ILE A 158 -14.91 8.02 7.43
N PHE A 159 -15.58 6.90 7.75
CA PHE A 159 -15.94 6.57 9.13
C PHE A 159 -14.69 6.31 9.99
N LEU A 160 -13.70 5.59 9.46
CA LEU A 160 -12.43 5.31 10.12
C LEU A 160 -11.68 6.60 10.48
N GLU A 161 -11.59 7.55 9.55
CA GLU A 161 -10.89 8.83 9.77
C GLU A 161 -11.53 9.70 10.86
N LYS A 162 -12.84 9.52 11.10
CA LYS A 162 -13.56 10.24 12.15
C LYS A 162 -13.23 9.70 13.55
N GLN A 163 -12.73 8.47 13.66
CA GLN A 163 -12.46 7.84 14.95
C GLN A 163 -11.34 8.54 15.73
N LYS A 164 -11.56 8.75 17.03
CA LYS A 164 -10.56 9.34 17.93
C LYS A 164 -9.27 8.50 17.97
N PHE A 165 -9.43 7.17 17.93
CA PHE A 165 -8.34 6.21 17.87
C PHE A 165 -7.47 6.40 16.63
N PHE A 166 -8.07 6.54 15.45
CA PHE A 166 -7.35 6.79 14.21
C PHE A 166 -6.54 8.09 14.27
N LYS A 167 -7.17 9.17 14.75
CA LYS A 167 -6.52 10.48 14.89
C LYS A 167 -5.36 10.44 15.89
N TYR A 168 -5.48 9.66 16.97
CA TYR A 168 -4.43 9.50 17.97
C TYR A 168 -3.15 8.92 17.35
N TYR A 169 -3.23 7.81 16.62
CA TYR A 169 -2.05 7.16 16.05
C TYR A 169 -1.48 7.87 14.82
N ILE A 170 -2.31 8.57 14.03
CA ILE A 170 -1.84 9.27 12.83
C ILE A 170 -1.26 10.66 13.15
N LYS A 171 -1.75 11.36 14.18
CA LYS A 171 -1.25 12.68 14.58
C LYS A 171 -0.03 12.59 15.49
N ASN A 172 0.03 11.57 16.36
CA ASN A 172 1.17 11.36 17.23
C ASN A 172 2.23 10.56 16.45
N LYS A 173 3.33 11.21 16.09
CA LYS A 173 4.48 10.51 15.51
C LYS A 173 4.82 9.35 16.45
N PRO A 174 4.91 8.09 15.99
CA PRO A 174 5.43 7.04 16.81
C PRO A 174 6.85 7.47 17.18
N VAL A 175 7.06 7.82 18.44
CA VAL A 175 8.39 7.79 19.05
C VAL A 175 8.75 6.32 18.94
N ILE A 176 9.45 5.96 17.87
CA ILE A 176 10.05 4.64 17.71
C ILE A 176 10.98 4.53 18.91
N LYS A 177 10.48 3.95 20.01
CA LYS A 177 11.31 3.54 21.12
C LYS A 177 12.28 2.54 20.52
N LYS A 178 13.54 2.95 20.47
CA LYS A 178 14.71 2.21 19.99
C LYS A 178 14.97 0.88 20.72
N SER A 179 14.03 0.36 21.52
CA SER A 179 14.27 -0.66 22.53
C SER A 179 13.84 -2.08 22.15
N VAL A 180 13.52 -2.37 20.88
CA VAL A 180 13.07 -3.72 20.48
C VAL A 180 14.11 -4.48 19.64
N TYR A 181 15.23 -3.85 19.25
CA TYR A 181 16.31 -4.53 18.49
C TYR A 181 17.74 -4.26 18.97
N SER A 182 17.92 -3.62 20.13
CA SER A 182 19.23 -3.57 20.80
C SER A 182 19.10 -4.26 22.15
N GLY A 183 19.43 -5.55 22.18
CA GLY A 183 20.15 -6.08 23.32
C GLY A 183 21.57 -5.53 23.22
N ASP A 184 21.81 -4.37 23.82
CA ASP A 184 23.04 -4.09 24.56
C ASP A 184 22.93 -2.72 25.24
N ASP A 185 23.29 -2.71 26.52
CA ASP A 185 23.42 -1.52 27.32
C ASP A 185 24.56 -0.66 26.79
N THR A 186 24.26 0.55 26.33
CA THR A 186 25.11 1.72 26.57
C THR A 186 24.41 3.01 26.16
N THR A 187 24.10 3.81 27.18
CA THR A 187 23.91 5.26 27.14
C THR A 187 24.73 5.91 26.04
N SER A 188 24.07 6.40 24.99
CA SER A 188 24.67 7.31 24.02
C SER A 188 23.61 8.30 23.52
N SER A 189 23.96 9.56 23.74
CA SER A 189 23.24 10.78 23.44
C SER A 189 22.48 10.73 22.12
N ALA A 190 21.27 11.29 22.13
CA ALA A 190 20.42 11.49 20.97
C ALA A 190 21.07 12.48 19.99
N GLU A 191 22.01 12.00 19.19
CA GLU A 191 22.48 12.67 17.98
C GLU A 191 21.41 12.48 16.89
N ASN A 192 20.98 13.61 16.30
CA ASN A 192 20.01 13.71 15.21
C ASN A 192 20.55 13.14 13.89
N ASN A 193 21.02 11.89 13.91
CA ASN A 193 21.45 11.22 12.69
C ASN A 193 20.23 10.99 11.78
N PRO A 194 20.22 11.52 10.54
CA PRO A 194 19.10 11.32 9.63
C PRO A 194 18.92 9.83 9.39
N VAL A 195 17.69 9.36 9.58
CA VAL A 195 17.34 7.95 9.37
C VAL A 195 17.66 7.56 7.92
N SER A 196 18.67 6.72 7.72
CA SER A 196 19.06 6.28 6.39
C SER A 196 18.08 5.22 5.87
N TYR A 197 17.16 5.64 4.99
CA TYR A 197 16.19 4.75 4.35
C TYR A 197 16.84 3.62 3.53
N VAL A 198 18.02 3.88 2.94
CA VAL A 198 18.76 2.88 2.15
C VAL A 198 19.24 1.73 3.05
N LYS A 199 19.74 2.03 4.25
CA LYS A 199 20.15 0.99 5.21
C LYS A 199 18.96 0.14 5.66
N ILE A 200 17.80 0.78 5.91
CA ILE A 200 16.56 0.07 6.27
C ILE A 200 16.11 -0.82 5.12
N PHE A 201 16.13 -0.30 3.90
CA PHE A 201 15.75 -1.04 2.69
C PHE A 201 16.65 -2.26 2.47
N LEU A 202 17.98 -2.11 2.53
CA LEU A 202 18.93 -3.22 2.41
C LEU A 202 18.76 -4.27 3.51
N LYS A 203 18.35 -3.86 4.71
CA LYS A 203 18.06 -4.79 5.80
C LYS A 203 16.80 -5.63 5.56
N ILE A 204 15.78 -5.06 4.92
CA ILE A 204 14.48 -5.71 4.67
C ILE A 204 14.45 -6.43 3.30
N TRP A 205 15.34 -6.06 2.38
CA TRP A 205 15.40 -6.58 1.01
C TRP A 205 15.35 -8.12 0.89
N PRO A 206 16.04 -8.92 1.72
CA PRO A 206 15.95 -10.39 1.61
C PRO A 206 14.53 -10.93 1.80
N TYR A 207 13.76 -10.35 2.72
CA TYR A 207 12.35 -10.71 2.93
C TYR A 207 11.49 -10.30 1.74
N GLY A 208 11.73 -9.10 1.18
CA GLY A 208 11.07 -8.63 -0.02
C GLY A 208 11.33 -9.52 -1.24
N LEU A 209 12.58 -9.95 -1.42
CA LEU A 209 12.99 -10.85 -2.50
C LEU A 209 12.32 -12.24 -2.37
N SER A 210 12.31 -12.80 -1.16
CA SER A 210 11.60 -14.06 -0.88
C SER A 210 10.11 -13.96 -1.21
N MET A 211 9.47 -12.86 -0.81
CA MET A 211 8.05 -12.61 -1.10
C MET A 211 7.80 -12.46 -2.61
N PHE A 212 8.69 -11.74 -3.31
CA PHE A 212 8.61 -11.58 -4.76
C PHE A 212 8.71 -12.92 -5.51
N ILE A 213 9.70 -13.76 -5.18
CA ILE A 213 9.87 -15.08 -5.79
C ILE A 213 8.62 -15.94 -5.53
N THR A 214 8.10 -15.94 -4.31
CA THR A 214 6.90 -16.70 -3.94
C THR A 214 5.68 -16.27 -4.74
N PHE A 215 5.42 -14.97 -4.84
CA PHE A 215 4.31 -14.46 -5.64
C PHE A 215 4.50 -14.72 -7.14
N SER A 216 5.71 -14.52 -7.66
CA SER A 216 6.01 -14.76 -9.07
C SER A 216 5.79 -16.24 -9.44
N ALA A 217 6.28 -17.17 -8.62
CA ALA A 217 6.02 -18.60 -8.81
C ALA A 217 4.51 -18.90 -8.75
N THR A 218 3.80 -18.35 -7.77
CA THR A 218 2.35 -18.55 -7.62
C THR A 218 1.57 -18.04 -8.85
N TYR A 219 1.84 -16.81 -9.30
CA TYR A 219 1.18 -16.22 -10.47
C TYR A 219 1.55 -16.89 -11.79
N SER A 220 2.74 -17.48 -11.90
CA SER A 220 3.13 -18.22 -13.10
C SER A 220 2.47 -19.60 -13.16
N VAL A 221 2.31 -20.27 -12.01
CA VAL A 221 1.78 -21.63 -11.93
C VAL A 221 0.25 -21.64 -12.04
N PHE A 222 -0.45 -20.69 -11.41
CA PHE A 222 -1.92 -20.68 -11.37
C PHE A 222 -2.58 -20.71 -12.76
N PRO A 223 -2.24 -19.82 -13.71
CA PRO A 223 -2.81 -19.85 -15.06
C PRO A 223 -2.42 -21.10 -15.83
N ALA A 224 -1.16 -21.54 -15.72
CA ALA A 224 -0.64 -22.69 -16.44
C ALA A 224 -1.30 -24.01 -16.01
N ILE A 225 -1.61 -24.16 -14.71
CA ILE A 225 -2.34 -25.33 -14.20
C ILE A 225 -3.84 -25.23 -14.53
N ASN A 226 -4.45 -24.06 -14.36
CA ASN A 226 -5.90 -23.91 -14.57
C ASN A 226 -6.32 -24.18 -16.01
N THR A 227 -5.50 -23.86 -17.03
CA THR A 227 -5.82 -24.18 -18.43
C THR A 227 -5.75 -25.67 -18.77
N LEU A 228 -5.13 -26.48 -17.92
CA LEU A 228 -5.01 -27.92 -18.13
C LEU A 228 -6.21 -28.70 -17.55
N VAL A 229 -7.00 -28.08 -16.67
CA VAL A 229 -8.18 -28.71 -16.07
C VAL A 229 -9.28 -28.80 -17.13
N LYS A 230 -9.70 -30.04 -17.45
CA LYS A 230 -10.85 -30.33 -18.32
C LYS A 230 -11.96 -30.98 -17.51
N SER A 231 -13.21 -30.57 -17.75
CA SER A 231 -14.38 -31.21 -17.15
C SER A 231 -14.64 -32.57 -17.79
N GLU A 232 -14.85 -33.61 -16.97
CA GLU A 232 -15.27 -34.95 -17.44
C GLU A 232 -16.80 -35.05 -17.68
N ALA A 233 -17.56 -33.98 -17.40
CA ALA A 233 -19.00 -33.99 -17.60
C ALA A 233 -19.36 -34.06 -19.10
N PRO A 234 -20.44 -34.78 -19.47
CA PRO A 234 -20.89 -34.84 -20.85
C PRO A 234 -21.19 -33.44 -21.39
N SER A 235 -20.83 -33.19 -22.65
CA SER A 235 -20.72 -31.91 -23.36
C SER A 235 -21.95 -30.99 -23.42
N LYS A 236 -23.03 -31.32 -22.70
CA LYS A 236 -24.29 -30.57 -22.63
C LYS A 236 -24.59 -29.94 -21.26
N THR A 237 -23.75 -30.12 -20.24
CA THR A 237 -23.98 -29.47 -18.95
C THR A 237 -23.35 -28.08 -18.91
N GLU A 238 -24.00 -27.13 -18.23
CA GLU A 238 -23.56 -25.73 -18.10
C GLU A 238 -22.15 -25.60 -17.47
N TRP A 239 -21.72 -26.63 -16.73
CA TRP A 239 -20.37 -26.80 -16.17
C TRP A 239 -19.27 -27.10 -17.20
N TYR A 240 -19.63 -27.32 -18.47
CA TYR A 240 -18.68 -27.60 -19.55
C TYR A 240 -18.11 -26.32 -20.20
N SER A 241 -18.81 -25.18 -20.08
CA SER A 241 -18.48 -23.94 -20.80
C SER A 241 -17.93 -22.81 -19.92
N ALA A 242 -17.62 -23.10 -18.65
CA ALA A 242 -17.05 -22.13 -17.71
C ALA A 242 -15.51 -22.16 -17.70
#